data_AF-A0A5C7MYC1-F1
#
_entry.id   AF-A0A5C7MYC1-F1
#
_cell.length_a   1.000
_cell.length_b   1.000
_cell.length_c   1.000
_cell.angle_alpha   90.00
_cell.angle_beta   90.00
_cell.angle_gamma   90.00
#
_symmetry.space_group_name_H-M   'P 1'
#
loop_
_entity.id
_entity.type
_entity.pdbx_description
1 polymer ?
#
loop_
_entity_poly.entity_id
_entity_poly.type
_entity_poly.pdbx_seq_one_letter_code
_entity_poly.pdbx_strand_id
1 'polypeptide(L)'
;MRNFIGAGTPINGDLTKDLLLTIFFPNTLLHDGAAIVRDDRLVAAGCVLPLSNDPSLARIFGTRHRAALGVSEISDALALVVSEETGTVSLTHNGRIERDIAPEDLRERLKAAYRLLNDRGLFRRRSNRATDL
;
A
#
# COMPACT_ATOMS: atom_id res chain seq x y z
N MET A 1 8.18 -6.95 -3.24
CA MET A 1 7.13 -6.34 -4.10
C MET A 1 7.07 -6.90 -5.52
N ARG A 2 8.18 -7.28 -6.18
CA ARG A 2 8.16 -7.85 -7.55
C ARG A 2 7.21 -9.05 -7.70
N ASN A 3 7.21 -9.96 -6.73
CA ASN A 3 6.37 -11.16 -6.76
C ASN A 3 4.87 -10.83 -6.79
N PHE A 4 4.43 -9.81 -6.04
CA PHE A 4 3.02 -9.40 -6.00
C PHE A 4 2.58 -8.70 -7.29
N ILE A 5 3.47 -7.92 -7.90
CA ILE A 5 3.22 -7.29 -9.22
C ILE A 5 3.02 -8.35 -10.29
N GLY A 6 3.87 -9.39 -10.31
CA GLY A 6 3.78 -10.46 -11.32
C GLY A 6 2.54 -11.35 -11.20
N ALA A 7 1.86 -11.31 -10.05
CA ALA A 7 0.63 -12.05 -9.81
C ALA A 7 -0.65 -11.26 -10.15
N GLY A 8 -0.56 -9.95 -10.33
CA GLY A 8 -1.68 -9.09 -10.73
C GLY A 8 -1.75 -8.85 -12.23
N THR A 9 -2.75 -8.08 -12.67
CA THR A 9 -2.88 -7.64 -14.05
C THR A 9 -1.94 -6.44 -14.30
N PRO A 10 -1.02 -6.51 -15.28
CA PRO A 10 -0.18 -5.37 -15.64
C PRO A 10 -1.03 -4.22 -16.17
N ILE A 11 -0.81 -3.01 -15.63
CA ILE A 11 -1.49 -1.79 -16.10
C ILE A 11 -0.48 -0.86 -16.78
N ASN A 12 0.66 -0.61 -16.13
CA ASN A 12 1.71 0.31 -16.60
C ASN A 12 1.19 1.69 -17.04
N GLY A 13 0.16 2.19 -16.38
CA GLY A 13 -0.49 3.47 -16.68
C GLY A 13 0.04 4.62 -15.82
N ASP A 14 -0.24 5.84 -16.25
CA ASP A 14 0.02 7.03 -15.44
C ASP A 14 -0.92 7.02 -14.22
N LEU A 15 -0.40 7.42 -13.05
CA LEU A 15 -1.21 7.49 -11.84
C LEU A 15 -2.17 8.68 -11.91
N THR A 16 -3.43 8.40 -12.23
CA THR A 16 -4.48 9.42 -12.27
C THR A 16 -5.65 9.05 -11.36
N LYS A 17 -6.39 10.06 -10.92
CA LYS A 17 -7.63 9.88 -10.13
C LYS A 17 -8.61 8.96 -10.88
N ASP A 18 -8.83 9.23 -12.16
CA ASP A 18 -9.85 8.54 -12.96
C ASP A 18 -9.48 7.07 -13.18
N LEU A 19 -8.19 6.76 -13.33
CA LEU A 19 -7.72 5.38 -13.41
C LEU A 19 -7.94 4.62 -12.10
N LEU A 20 -7.62 5.24 -10.96
CA LEU A 20 -7.85 4.63 -9.65
C LEU A 20 -9.33 4.37 -9.39
N LEU A 21 -10.18 5.35 -9.69
CA LEU A 21 -11.64 5.21 -9.55
C LEU A 21 -12.19 4.09 -10.45
N THR A 22 -11.67 3.98 -11.67
CA THR A 22 -12.07 2.92 -12.62
C THR A 22 -11.67 1.54 -12.12
N ILE A 23 -10.46 1.40 -11.58
CA ILE A 23 -9.94 0.11 -11.07
C ILE A 23 -10.72 -0.37 -9.86
N PHE A 24 -11.01 0.52 -8.92
CA PHE A 24 -11.75 0.17 -7.71
C PHE A 24 -13.27 0.25 -7.89
N PHE A 25 -13.77 0.38 -9.12
CA PHE A 25 -15.20 0.29 -9.38
C PHE A 25 -15.71 -1.12 -9.05
N PRO A 26 -16.73 -1.28 -8.20
CA PRO A 26 -17.19 -2.59 -7.73
C PRO A 26 -17.59 -3.53 -8.87
N ASN A 27 -17.49 -4.84 -8.62
CA ASN A 27 -17.91 -5.91 -9.56
C ASN A 27 -17.14 -5.95 -10.89
N THR A 28 -15.91 -5.43 -10.91
CA THR A 28 -15.00 -5.56 -12.07
C THR A 28 -13.92 -6.60 -11.79
N LEU A 29 -13.17 -7.05 -12.81
CA LEU A 29 -12.07 -8.01 -12.56
C LEU A 29 -10.90 -7.39 -11.76
N LEU A 30 -10.75 -6.07 -11.80
CA LEU A 30 -9.58 -5.38 -11.25
C LEU A 30 -9.79 -4.82 -9.84
N HIS A 31 -11.04 -4.69 -9.39
CA HIS A 31 -11.34 -4.12 -8.06
C HIS A 31 -10.98 -5.03 -6.90
N ASP A 32 -10.93 -6.35 -7.15
CA ASP A 32 -10.67 -7.33 -6.11
C ASP A 32 -9.15 -7.57 -6.00
N GLY A 33 -8.56 -6.94 -5.00
CA GLY A 33 -7.12 -6.98 -4.72
C GLY A 33 -6.50 -5.60 -4.59
N ALA A 34 -5.17 -5.56 -4.61
CA ALA A 34 -4.41 -4.33 -4.47
C ALA A 34 -4.00 -3.74 -5.83
N ALA A 35 -3.97 -2.41 -5.87
CA ALA A 35 -3.33 -1.66 -6.92
C ALA A 35 -1.93 -1.25 -6.45
N ILE A 36 -0.90 -1.56 -7.24
CA ILE A 36 0.50 -1.30 -6.88
C ILE A 36 1.00 -0.10 -7.68
N VAL A 37 1.48 0.91 -6.95
CA VAL A 37 2.09 2.12 -7.51
C VAL A 37 3.59 2.06 -7.33
N ARG A 38 4.34 2.46 -8.37
CA ARG A 38 5.80 2.63 -8.33
C ARG A 38 6.21 3.76 -9.28
N ASP A 39 7.10 4.64 -8.81
CA ASP A 39 7.68 5.73 -9.62
C ASP A 39 6.60 6.55 -10.35
N ASP A 40 5.57 6.97 -9.61
CA ASP A 40 4.40 7.72 -10.11
C ASP A 40 3.57 7.01 -11.20
N ARG A 41 3.76 5.70 -11.36
CA ARG A 41 2.98 4.85 -12.28
C ARG A 41 2.18 3.81 -11.52
N LEU A 42 0.99 3.51 -12.03
CA LEU A 42 0.26 2.33 -11.61
C LEU A 42 0.74 1.12 -12.41
N VAL A 43 1.52 0.25 -11.75
CA VAL A 43 2.20 -0.86 -12.44
C VAL A 43 1.32 -2.10 -12.58
N ALA A 44 0.47 -2.39 -11.58
CA ALA A 44 -0.44 -3.53 -11.60
C ALA A 44 -1.69 -3.28 -10.74
N ALA A 45 -2.76 -4.02 -11.03
CA ALA A 45 -4.02 -4.03 -10.27
C ALA A 45 -4.52 -5.47 -10.07
N GLY A 46 -5.49 -5.67 -9.18
CA GLY A 46 -5.96 -7.01 -8.79
C GLY A 46 -4.86 -7.87 -8.15
N CYS A 47 -3.87 -7.25 -7.50
CA CYS A 47 -2.75 -7.98 -6.90
C CYS A 47 -3.18 -8.63 -5.59
N VAL A 48 -2.97 -9.94 -5.45
CA VAL A 48 -3.20 -10.64 -4.19
C VAL A 48 -2.02 -10.39 -3.25
N LEU A 49 -2.31 -9.87 -2.05
CA LEU A 49 -1.32 -9.57 -1.02
C LEU A 49 -1.43 -10.58 0.14
N PRO A 50 -0.32 -10.83 0.86
CA PRO A 50 -0.34 -11.68 2.04
C PRO A 50 -1.17 -11.01 3.15
N LEU A 51 -1.92 -11.81 3.89
CA LEU A 51 -2.64 -11.35 5.07
C LEU A 51 -1.73 -11.41 6.29
N SER A 52 -1.85 -10.41 7.18
CA SER A 52 -1.23 -10.50 8.51
C SER A 52 -1.80 -11.70 9.27
N ASN A 53 -0.91 -12.41 9.97
CA ASN A 53 -1.25 -13.56 10.80
C ASN A 53 -1.57 -13.18 12.26
N ASP A 54 -1.60 -11.89 12.60
CA ASP A 54 -1.93 -11.45 13.95
C ASP A 54 -3.42 -11.77 14.27
N PRO A 55 -3.69 -12.72 15.19
CA PRO A 55 -5.05 -13.16 15.48
C PRO A 55 -5.90 -12.04 16.12
N SER A 56 -5.27 -11.07 16.79
CA SER A 56 -5.98 -9.96 17.43
C SER A 56 -6.67 -9.06 16.39
N LEU A 57 -6.14 -9.03 15.17
CA LEU A 57 -6.62 -8.19 14.08
C LEU A 57 -7.77 -8.81 13.30
N ALA A 58 -7.83 -10.15 13.25
CA ALA A 58 -8.85 -10.88 12.50
C ALA A 58 -10.28 -10.53 12.92
N ARG A 59 -10.47 -10.13 14.19
CA ARG A 59 -11.78 -9.73 14.75
C ARG A 59 -12.14 -8.27 14.51
N ILE A 60 -11.16 -7.42 14.20
CA ILE A 60 -11.33 -5.95 14.12
C ILE A 60 -11.28 -5.48 12.66
N PHE A 61 -10.62 -6.23 11.79
CA PHE A 61 -10.25 -5.79 10.46
C PHE A 61 -10.70 -6.77 9.37
N GLY A 62 -11.35 -6.20 8.34
CA GLY A 62 -11.64 -6.89 7.10
C GLY A 62 -10.38 -7.27 6.30
N THR A 63 -10.59 -8.02 5.22
CA THR A 63 -9.51 -8.59 4.39
C THR A 63 -8.55 -7.54 3.83
N ARG A 64 -9.05 -6.39 3.36
CA ARG A 64 -8.21 -5.29 2.83
C ARG A 64 -7.20 -4.76 3.85
N HIS A 65 -7.64 -4.56 5.08
CA HIS A 65 -6.79 -4.10 6.18
C HIS A 65 -5.73 -5.14 6.54
N ARG A 66 -6.11 -6.41 6.61
CA ARG A 66 -5.17 -7.51 6.89
C ARG A 66 -4.14 -7.67 5.77
N ALA A 67 -4.56 -7.52 4.52
CA ALA A 67 -3.69 -7.53 3.34
C ALA A 67 -2.69 -6.38 3.36
N ALA A 68 -3.16 -5.17 3.66
CA ALA A 68 -2.31 -3.99 3.78
C ALA A 68 -1.29 -4.12 4.91
N LEU A 69 -1.71 -4.66 6.06
CA LEU A 69 -0.79 -4.92 7.16
C LEU A 69 0.22 -6.01 6.80
N GLY A 70 -0.24 -7.15 6.30
CA GLY A 70 0.62 -8.29 5.95
C GLY A 70 1.67 -7.92 4.93
N VAL A 71 1.33 -7.13 3.91
CA VAL A 71 2.34 -6.64 2.95
C VAL A 71 3.34 -5.68 3.61
N SER A 72 2.88 -4.85 4.55
CA SER A 72 3.73 -3.89 5.27
C SER A 72 4.64 -4.54 6.33
N GLU A 73 4.36 -5.77 6.76
CA GLU A 73 5.20 -6.55 7.69
C GLU A 73 6.44 -7.11 6.98
N ILE A 74 6.30 -7.46 5.69
CA ILE A 74 7.34 -8.13 4.90
C ILE A 74 7.98 -7.23 3.84
N SER A 75 7.61 -5.94 3.81
CA SER A 75 8.16 -4.97 2.87
C SER A 75 8.13 -3.57 3.44
N ASP A 76 8.87 -2.67 2.80
CA ASP A 76 8.87 -1.22 3.05
C ASP A 76 7.70 -0.50 2.36
N ALA A 77 6.67 -1.21 1.92
CA ALA A 77 5.52 -0.60 1.29
C ALA A 77 4.71 0.24 2.28
N LEU A 78 4.31 1.43 1.83
CA LEU A 78 3.20 2.19 2.41
C LEU A 78 1.91 1.76 1.70
N ALA A 79 0.93 1.25 2.44
CA ALA A 79 -0.36 0.89 1.89
C ALA A 79 -1.48 1.75 2.48
N LEU A 80 -2.29 2.33 1.61
CA LEU A 80 -3.51 3.09 1.92
C LEU A 80 -4.71 2.18 1.73
N VAL A 81 -5.63 2.20 2.70
CA VAL A 81 -6.83 1.36 2.68
C VAL A 81 -8.04 2.24 2.91
N VAL A 82 -9.09 1.99 2.13
CA VAL A 82 -10.44 2.52 2.39
C VAL A 82 -11.33 1.34 2.78
N SER A 83 -11.94 1.44 3.96
CA SER A 83 -12.89 0.43 4.45
C SER A 83 -14.13 0.42 3.57
N GLU A 84 -14.52 -0.75 3.06
CA GLU A 84 -15.77 -0.89 2.31
C GLU A 84 -17.00 -0.65 3.19
N GLU A 85 -16.94 -1.11 4.43
CA GLU A 85 -18.07 -1.05 5.37
C GLU A 85 -18.33 0.36 5.92
N THR A 86 -17.27 1.16 6.10
CA THR A 86 -17.33 2.42 6.87
C THR A 86 -16.80 3.64 6.11
N GLY A 87 -16.15 3.44 4.96
CA GLY A 87 -15.45 4.51 4.24
C GLY A 87 -14.21 5.04 4.95
N THR A 88 -13.87 4.54 6.14
CA THR A 88 -12.72 5.02 6.92
C THR A 88 -11.41 4.77 6.18
N VAL A 89 -10.51 5.75 6.25
CA VAL A 89 -9.18 5.68 5.63
C VAL A 89 -8.16 5.26 6.66
N SER A 90 -7.29 4.33 6.28
CA SER A 90 -6.16 3.87 7.10
C SER A 90 -4.87 3.85 6.30
N LEU A 91 -3.74 4.05 6.98
CA LEU A 91 -2.39 3.87 6.42
C LEU A 91 -1.67 2.74 7.17
N THR A 92 -0.93 1.92 6.42
CA THR A 92 -0.13 0.84 6.97
C THR A 92 1.31 0.90 6.48
N HIS A 93 2.26 0.71 7.39
CA HIS A 93 3.69 0.74 7.10
C HIS A 93 4.48 0.10 8.26
N ASN A 94 5.46 -0.76 7.96
CA ASN A 94 6.26 -1.53 8.92
C ASN A 94 5.42 -2.29 9.96
N GLY A 95 4.37 -2.98 9.52
CA GLY A 95 3.50 -3.74 10.42
C GLY A 95 2.73 -2.90 11.43
N ARG A 96 2.57 -1.59 11.18
CA ARG A 96 1.73 -0.69 11.99
C ARG A 96 0.60 -0.15 11.13
N ILE A 97 -0.55 0.07 11.76
CA ILE A 97 -1.73 0.69 11.15
C ILE A 97 -2.10 1.98 11.88
N GLU A 98 -2.19 3.07 11.13
CA GLU A 98 -2.85 4.31 11.54
C GLU A 98 -4.25 4.30 10.96
N ARG A 99 -5.27 4.43 11.82
CA ARG A 99 -6.68 4.29 11.46
C ARG A 99 -7.39 5.63 11.50
N ASP A 100 -8.57 5.65 10.88
CA ASP A 100 -9.55 6.73 11.03
C ASP A 100 -8.94 8.10 10.68
N ILE A 101 -8.16 8.09 9.61
CA ILE A 101 -7.51 9.31 9.12
C ILE A 101 -8.58 10.14 8.45
N ALA A 102 -8.82 11.33 9.01
CA ALA A 102 -9.74 12.28 8.44
C ALA A 102 -9.31 12.65 7.00
N PRO A 103 -10.23 12.73 6.02
CA PRO A 103 -9.90 13.06 4.64
C PRO A 103 -9.06 14.34 4.47
N GLU A 104 -9.30 15.33 5.31
CA GLU A 104 -8.57 16.60 5.39
C GLU A 104 -7.10 16.43 5.83
N ASP A 105 -6.82 15.44 6.68
CA ASP A 105 -5.48 15.17 7.21
C ASP A 105 -4.69 14.22 6.30
N LEU A 106 -5.38 13.43 5.47
CA LEU A 106 -4.80 12.35 4.67
C LEU A 106 -3.61 12.81 3.84
N ARG A 107 -3.70 14.01 3.24
CA ARG A 107 -2.63 14.57 2.41
C ARG A 107 -1.34 14.76 3.20
N GLU A 108 -1.42 15.34 4.39
CA GLU A 108 -0.24 15.61 5.21
C GLU A 108 0.30 14.32 5.84
N ARG A 109 -0.58 13.40 6.23
CA ARG A 109 -0.20 12.05 6.71
C ARG A 109 0.55 11.25 5.65
N LEU A 110 0.06 11.23 4.41
CA LEU A 110 0.72 10.58 3.28
C LEU A 110 2.09 11.20 2.98
N LYS A 111 2.17 12.54 2.92
CA LYS A 111 3.46 13.23 2.71
C LYS A 111 4.47 12.88 3.81
N ALA A 112 4.05 12.89 5.07
CA ALA A 112 4.91 12.55 6.19
C ALA A 112 5.41 11.10 6.10
N ALA A 113 4.51 10.15 5.85
CA ALA A 113 4.87 8.74 5.68
C ALA A 113 5.84 8.51 4.50
N TYR A 114 5.60 9.17 3.37
CA TYR A 114 6.44 9.07 2.18
C TYR A 114 7.83 9.69 2.37
N ARG A 115 7.93 10.82 3.09
CA ARG A 115 9.23 11.41 3.45
C ARG A 115 10.06 10.48 4.32
N LEU A 116 9.45 9.90 5.35
CA LEU A 116 10.13 8.95 6.25
C LEU A 116 10.65 7.72 5.50
N LEU A 117 9.92 7.25 4.49
CA LEU A 117 10.37 6.18 3.60
C LEU A 117 11.59 6.57 2.78
N ASN A 118 11.56 7.75 2.15
CA ASN A 118 12.68 8.24 1.34
C ASN A 118 13.93 8.49 2.18
N ASP A 119 13.78 9.02 3.40
CA ASP A 119 14.89 9.25 4.32
C ASP A 119 15.54 7.94 4.74
N ARG A 120 14.74 6.91 5.06
CA ARG A 120 15.29 5.57 5.36
C ARG A 120 16.01 4.95 4.16
N GLY A 121 15.49 5.17 2.94
CA GLY A 121 16.16 4.77 1.70
C GLY A 121 17.51 5.48 1.50
N LEU A 122 17.60 6.77 1.85
CA LEU A 122 18.84 7.56 1.83
C LEU A 122 19.88 7.02 2.82
N PHE A 123 19.47 6.68 4.04
CA PHE A 123 20.38 6.09 5.03
C PHE A 123 20.86 4.69 4.61
N ARG A 124 19.97 3.84 4.07
CA ARG A 124 20.33 2.50 3.57
C ARG A 124 21.28 2.56 2.36
N ARG A 125 21.11 3.54 1.47
CA ARG A 125 22.05 3.76 0.34
C ARG A 125 23.42 4.26 0.79
N ARG A 126 23.50 5.02 1.89
CA ARG A 126 24.78 5.50 2.42
C ARG A 126 25.59 4.40 3.10
N SER A 127 24.96 3.45 3.81
CA SER A 127 25.71 2.34 4.41
C SER A 127 26.26 1.36 3.36
N ASN A 128 25.53 1.14 2.27
CA ASN A 128 25.97 0.26 1.18
C ASN A 128 27.10 0.85 0.31
N ARG A 129 27.44 2.14 0.46
CA ARG A 129 28.57 2.76 -0.26
C ARG A 129 29.89 2.69 0.50
N ALA A 130 29.86 2.25 1.76
CA ALA A 130 31.03 2.16 2.63
C ALA A 130 31.73 0.79 2.59
N THR A 131 31.33 -0.10 1.67
CA THR A 131 31.88 -1.47 1.55
C THR A 131 32.55 -1.75 0.20
N ASP A 132 32.65 -0.75 -0.67
CA ASP A 132 33.29 -0.85 -2.00
C ASP A 132 34.58 0.00 -2.09
N LEU A 133 35.40 0.02 -1.02
CA LEU A 133 36.76 0.59 -1.00
C LEU A 133 37.72 -0.32 -0.25
#